data_AF-A0A7V8XFA4-F1
#
_entry.id   AF-A0A7V8XFA4-F1
#
_cell.length_a   1.000
_cell.length_b   1.000
_cell.length_c   1.000
_cell.angle_alpha   90.00
_cell.angle_beta   90.00
_cell.angle_gamma   90.00
#
_symmetry.space_group_name_H-M   'P 1'
#
loop_
_entity.id
_entity.type
_entity.pdbx_description
1 polymer ?
#
loop_
_entity_poly.entity_id
_entity_poly.type
_entity_poly.pdbx_seq_one_letter_code
_entity_poly.pdbx_strand_id
1 'polypeptide(L)'
;MSTNVSANRTALVESLITRFPHIPPEAVLKEDLLRTGIAFDESALSDNLDGEVKPKSYFIFSFDQRPLAELGEAARRRPPEELALTGGPYGLRRTIVSVRVNPDSPYRVAGTEDGALGLTLDGRPLADVGLPPMPEYYRHTLANGKTVMETAPTIQWGYLIYLTVLRLCQYFGAKEECGFCDINHNWRQHKREGRPYT
;
A
#
# COMPACT_ATOMS: atom_id res chain seq x y z
N MET A 1 -22.30 -30.15 -14.53
CA MET A 1 -22.62 -28.82 -15.10
C MET A 1 -22.46 -27.80 -13.99
N SER A 2 -21.30 -27.13 -13.92
CA SER A 2 -21.05 -26.08 -12.93
C SER A 2 -21.17 -24.74 -13.66
N THR A 3 -22.25 -24.02 -13.38
CA THR A 3 -22.48 -22.66 -13.89
C THR A 3 -21.46 -21.72 -13.25
N ASN A 4 -20.35 -21.47 -13.96
CA ASN A 4 -19.43 -20.38 -13.68
C ASN A 4 -20.13 -19.05 -13.97
N VAL A 5 -21.03 -18.64 -13.08
CA VAL A 5 -21.26 -17.21 -12.90
C VAL A 5 -19.99 -16.71 -12.24
N SER A 6 -19.24 -15.82 -12.92
CA SER A 6 -18.16 -15.08 -12.29
C SER A 6 -18.77 -14.25 -11.16
N ALA A 7 -18.90 -14.85 -9.98
CA ALA A 7 -19.31 -14.14 -8.78
C ALA A 7 -18.35 -12.97 -8.60
N ASN A 8 -18.88 -11.77 -8.33
CA ASN A 8 -18.05 -10.59 -8.09
C ASN A 8 -17.09 -10.83 -6.91
N ARG A 9 -16.07 -9.99 -6.75
CA ARG A 9 -15.01 -10.23 -5.75
C ARG A 9 -15.58 -10.31 -4.34
N THR A 10 -16.61 -9.51 -4.05
CA THR A 10 -17.38 -9.54 -2.80
C THR A 10 -17.89 -10.95 -2.51
N ALA A 11 -18.60 -11.57 -3.45
CA ALA A 11 -19.13 -12.91 -3.26
C ALA A 11 -18.04 -13.97 -3.08
N LEU A 12 -16.88 -13.83 -3.75
CA LEU A 12 -15.73 -14.69 -3.51
C LEU A 12 -15.26 -14.57 -2.05
N VAL A 13 -15.02 -13.36 -1.58
CA VAL A 13 -14.54 -13.09 -0.21
C VAL A 13 -15.54 -13.61 0.84
N GLU A 14 -16.83 -13.30 0.68
CA GLU A 14 -17.90 -13.79 1.56
C GLU A 14 -17.96 -15.32 1.60
N SER A 15 -17.78 -15.98 0.44
CA SER A 15 -17.72 -17.43 0.37
C SER A 15 -16.51 -18.01 1.11
N LEU A 16 -15.36 -17.33 1.07
CA LEU A 16 -14.14 -17.75 1.77
C LEU A 16 -14.30 -17.58 3.29
N ILE A 17 -14.85 -16.46 3.75
CA ILE A 17 -15.15 -16.23 5.17
C ILE A 17 -16.10 -17.31 5.68
N THR A 18 -17.16 -17.62 4.93
CA THR A 18 -18.15 -18.65 5.30
C THR A 18 -17.54 -20.06 5.28
N ARG A 19 -16.71 -20.36 4.27
CA ARG A 19 -16.08 -21.68 4.11
C ARG A 19 -15.01 -21.96 5.16
N PHE A 20 -14.33 -20.93 5.66
CA PHE A 20 -13.24 -21.05 6.61
C PHE A 20 -13.54 -20.26 7.90
N PRO A 21 -14.57 -20.63 8.69
CA PRO A 21 -15.04 -19.86 9.83
C PRO A 21 -14.06 -19.81 11.02
N HIS A 22 -13.05 -20.69 11.01
CA HIS A 22 -11.96 -20.70 12.00
C HIS A 22 -10.87 -19.66 11.67
N ILE A 23 -10.88 -19.10 10.46
CA ILE A 23 -9.98 -18.03 10.05
C ILE A 23 -10.68 -16.70 10.30
N PRO A 24 -10.04 -15.73 10.96
CA PRO A 24 -10.61 -14.41 11.15
C PRO A 24 -10.89 -13.74 9.79
N PRO A 25 -12.04 -13.06 9.59
CA PRO A 25 -12.36 -12.34 8.36
C PRO A 25 -11.26 -11.37 7.93
N GLU A 26 -10.56 -10.78 8.89
CA GLU A 26 -9.43 -9.87 8.67
C GLU A 26 -8.31 -10.54 7.85
N ALA A 27 -8.02 -11.83 8.08
CA ALA A 27 -6.97 -12.55 7.37
C ALA A 27 -7.38 -12.82 5.92
N VAL A 28 -8.62 -13.25 5.68
CA VAL A 28 -9.16 -13.49 4.33
C VAL A 28 -9.14 -12.20 3.50
N LEU A 29 -9.64 -11.11 4.09
CA LEU A 29 -9.69 -9.80 3.44
C LEU A 29 -8.30 -9.25 3.15
N LYS A 30 -7.38 -9.32 4.13
CA LYS A 30 -6.00 -8.84 3.97
C LYS A 30 -5.27 -9.62 2.88
N GLU A 31 -5.44 -10.93 2.82
CA GLU A 31 -4.81 -11.76 1.79
C GLU A 31 -5.29 -11.38 0.38
N ASP A 32 -6.60 -11.29 0.17
CA ASP A 32 -7.13 -10.93 -1.16
C ASP A 32 -6.76 -9.50 -1.55
N LEU A 33 -6.89 -8.54 -0.62
CA LEU A 33 -6.51 -7.14 -0.84
C LEU A 33 -5.03 -6.98 -1.20
N LEU A 34 -4.11 -7.71 -0.55
CA LEU A 34 -2.68 -7.69 -0.88
C LEU A 34 -2.38 -8.31 -2.26
N ARG A 35 -3.27 -9.15 -2.78
CA ARG A 35 -3.13 -9.79 -4.09
C ARG A 35 -3.75 -8.94 -5.21
N THR A 36 -4.83 -8.21 -4.92
CA THR A 36 -5.54 -7.37 -5.90
C THR A 36 -5.05 -5.92 -5.92
N GLY A 37 -4.42 -5.46 -4.84
CA GLY A 37 -4.05 -4.06 -4.65
C GLY A 37 -5.24 -3.17 -4.30
N ILE A 38 -5.02 -1.86 -4.27
CA ILE A 38 -5.96 -0.84 -3.81
C ILE A 38 -5.96 0.33 -4.79
N ALA A 39 -7.15 0.78 -5.18
CA ALA A 39 -7.36 2.04 -5.89
C ALA A 39 -7.61 3.16 -4.89
N PHE A 40 -7.09 4.36 -5.17
CA PHE A 40 -7.31 5.54 -4.36
C PHE A 40 -8.06 6.59 -5.16
N ASP A 41 -9.06 7.17 -4.54
CA ASP A 41 -9.66 8.41 -4.99
C ASP A 41 -8.76 9.59 -4.62
N GLU A 42 -8.84 10.72 -5.35
CA GLU A 42 -8.00 11.90 -5.07
C GLU A 42 -8.22 12.45 -3.65
N SER A 43 -9.45 12.30 -3.16
CA SER A 43 -9.86 12.64 -1.79
C SER A 43 -9.12 11.86 -0.70
N ALA A 44 -8.54 10.70 -1.04
CA ALA A 44 -7.81 9.84 -0.11
C ALA A 44 -6.29 9.99 -0.18
N LEU A 45 -5.78 10.91 -1.03
CA LEU A 45 -4.35 11.18 -1.18
C LEU A 45 -3.94 12.43 -0.39
N SER A 46 -2.76 12.37 0.23
CA SER A 46 -2.17 13.45 1.03
C SER A 46 -0.92 14.04 0.39
N ASP A 47 -0.42 15.17 0.89
CA ASP A 47 0.72 15.88 0.31
C ASP A 47 2.07 15.43 0.89
N ASN A 48 2.59 14.27 0.43
CA ASN A 48 3.97 13.81 0.62
C ASN A 48 4.62 14.11 2.00
N LEU A 49 5.81 14.74 2.02
CA LEU A 49 6.57 15.02 3.23
C LEU A 49 5.95 16.16 4.03
N ASP A 50 5.31 17.14 3.40
CA ASP A 50 4.75 18.31 4.09
C ASP A 50 3.41 18.00 4.78
N GLY A 51 2.80 16.85 4.44
CA GLY A 51 1.54 16.39 5.01
C GLY A 51 1.64 15.74 6.39
N GLU A 52 0.48 15.48 6.98
CA GLU A 52 0.31 14.84 8.30
C GLU A 52 0.30 13.32 8.23
N VAL A 53 0.17 12.75 7.04
CA VAL A 53 0.11 11.30 6.81
C VAL A 53 1.47 10.81 6.37
N LYS A 54 1.91 9.68 6.92
CA LYS A 54 3.14 9.03 6.49
C LYS A 54 2.97 8.45 5.07
N PRO A 55 3.68 8.98 4.05
CA PRO A 55 3.58 8.49 2.70
C PRO A 55 4.35 7.17 2.54
N LYS A 56 4.05 6.47 1.45
CA LYS A 56 4.83 5.33 1.00
C LYS A 56 6.26 5.80 0.68
N SER A 57 7.22 5.14 1.32
CA SER A 57 8.64 5.49 1.32
C SER A 57 9.39 4.95 0.09
N TYR A 58 8.86 3.89 -0.55
CA TYR A 58 9.45 3.22 -1.73
C TYR A 58 10.93 2.82 -1.53
N PHE A 59 11.32 2.56 -0.29
CA PHE A 59 12.71 2.47 0.16
C PHE A 59 13.54 1.38 -0.55
N ILE A 60 12.96 0.19 -0.75
CA ILE A 60 13.59 -0.95 -1.45
C ILE A 60 12.64 -1.49 -2.53
N PHE A 61 11.39 -1.75 -2.17
CA PHE A 61 10.39 -2.35 -3.05
C PHE A 61 9.30 -1.33 -3.40
N SER A 62 8.67 -1.50 -4.56
CA SER A 62 7.43 -0.79 -4.86
C SER A 62 6.23 -1.52 -4.26
N PHE A 63 6.15 -2.85 -4.45
CA PHE A 63 4.99 -3.71 -4.17
C PHE A 63 3.70 -3.35 -4.93
N ASP A 64 3.73 -2.34 -5.80
CA ASP A 64 2.56 -1.91 -6.55
C ASP A 64 2.28 -2.89 -7.69
N GLN A 65 1.00 -2.98 -8.09
CA GLN A 65 0.57 -3.92 -9.13
C GLN A 65 0.84 -3.38 -10.54
N ARG A 66 1.24 -2.11 -10.65
CA ARG A 66 1.54 -1.42 -11.90
C ARG A 66 2.85 -0.61 -11.76
N PRO A 67 3.59 -0.39 -12.86
CA PRO A 67 4.74 0.50 -12.87
C PRO A 67 4.38 1.92 -12.43
N LEU A 68 5.35 2.64 -11.88
CA LEU A 68 5.16 3.99 -11.33
C LEU A 68 4.48 4.99 -12.30
N ALA A 69 4.79 4.90 -13.60
CA ALA A 69 4.21 5.76 -14.64
C ALA A 69 2.71 5.50 -14.88
N GLU A 70 2.19 4.34 -14.47
CA GLU A 70 0.81 3.91 -14.66
C GLU A 70 -0.06 4.15 -13.41
N LEU A 71 0.50 4.68 -12.30
CA LEU A 71 -0.24 4.87 -11.04
C LEU A 71 -1.07 6.16 -10.97
N GLY A 72 -1.01 7.03 -11.99
CA GLY A 72 -1.76 8.29 -12.01
C GLY A 72 -1.41 9.22 -10.84
N GLU A 73 -2.43 9.82 -10.20
CA GLU A 73 -2.24 10.74 -9.07
C GLU A 73 -1.57 10.11 -7.84
N ALA A 74 -1.75 8.79 -7.64
CA ALA A 74 -1.07 8.07 -6.57
C ALA A 74 0.46 8.08 -6.77
N ALA A 75 0.96 8.15 -8.00
CA ALA A 75 2.38 8.39 -8.23
C ALA A 75 2.79 9.73 -7.61
N ARG A 76 2.08 10.81 -7.94
CA ARG A 76 2.49 12.20 -7.62
C ARG A 76 2.40 12.52 -6.13
N ARG A 77 1.27 12.17 -5.51
CA ARG A 77 0.96 12.56 -4.13
C ARG A 77 1.47 11.55 -3.09
N ARG A 78 1.92 10.37 -3.55
CA ARG A 78 2.32 9.18 -2.78
C ARG A 78 1.22 8.74 -1.80
N PRO A 79 0.58 7.58 -2.00
CA PRO A 79 -0.39 7.07 -1.05
C PRO A 79 0.28 6.79 0.31
N PRO A 80 -0.51 6.60 1.38
CA PRO A 80 0.03 6.11 2.65
C PRO A 80 0.78 4.79 2.47
N GLU A 81 1.79 4.54 3.31
CA GLU A 81 2.52 3.25 3.31
C GLU A 81 1.60 2.08 3.68
N GLU A 82 0.68 2.32 4.61
CA GLU A 82 -0.19 1.32 5.23
C GLU A 82 -1.54 1.92 5.61
N LEU A 83 -2.56 1.09 5.74
CA LEU A 83 -3.89 1.46 6.24
C LEU A 83 -4.22 0.66 7.49
N ALA A 84 -4.97 1.26 8.43
CA ALA A 84 -5.63 0.55 9.51
C ALA A 84 -7.11 0.35 9.14
N LEU A 85 -7.53 -0.89 8.99
CA LEU A 85 -8.93 -1.24 8.69
C LEU A 85 -9.66 -1.59 9.99
N THR A 86 -10.85 -1.05 10.19
CA THR A 86 -11.71 -1.32 11.36
C THR A 86 -13.19 -1.38 10.96
N GLY A 87 -14.00 -2.06 11.78
CA GLY A 87 -15.46 -1.98 11.70
C GLY A 87 -16.02 -2.64 10.43
N GLY A 88 -16.97 -1.95 9.78
CA GLY A 88 -17.66 -2.45 8.59
C GLY A 88 -18.57 -3.67 8.85
N PRO A 89 -19.11 -4.28 7.76
CA PRO A 89 -20.12 -5.35 7.86
C PRO A 89 -19.65 -6.61 8.60
N TYR A 90 -18.34 -6.82 8.68
CA TYR A 90 -17.73 -7.98 9.33
C TYR A 90 -17.20 -7.69 10.74
N GLY A 91 -17.40 -6.46 11.26
CA GLY A 91 -16.92 -6.08 12.60
C GLY A 91 -15.41 -6.23 12.76
N LEU A 92 -14.64 -5.80 11.75
CA LEU A 92 -13.19 -6.01 11.70
C LEU A 92 -12.50 -5.38 12.90
N ARG A 93 -11.64 -6.16 13.56
CA ARG A 93 -10.67 -5.61 14.50
C ARG A 93 -9.62 -4.84 13.71
N ARG A 94 -8.97 -3.91 14.40
CA ARG A 94 -7.91 -3.06 13.82
C ARG A 94 -6.85 -3.89 13.12
N THR A 95 -6.84 -3.82 11.79
CA THR A 95 -5.97 -4.63 10.93
C THR A 95 -5.11 -3.74 10.06
N ILE A 96 -3.79 -3.87 10.22
CA ILE A 96 -2.83 -3.13 9.42
C ILE A 96 -2.58 -3.86 8.10
N VAL A 97 -2.78 -3.17 6.99
CA VAL A 97 -2.53 -3.66 5.64
C VAL A 97 -1.52 -2.78 4.93
N SER A 98 -0.56 -3.39 4.23
CA SER A 98 0.37 -2.66 3.38
C SER A 98 -0.32 -2.21 2.11
N VAL A 99 -0.06 -0.98 1.69
CA VAL A 99 -0.62 -0.44 0.45
C VAL A 99 0.16 -0.95 -0.75
N ARG A 100 -0.58 -1.53 -1.70
CA ARG A 100 -0.13 -1.94 -3.03
C ARG A 100 -1.05 -1.29 -4.05
N VAL A 101 -0.58 -0.25 -4.72
CA VAL A 101 -1.43 0.54 -5.60
C VAL A 101 -1.82 -0.27 -6.82
N ASN A 102 -3.11 -0.24 -7.13
CA ASN A 102 -3.66 -0.74 -8.38
C ASN A 102 -4.88 0.10 -8.76
N PRO A 103 -4.77 1.00 -9.76
CA PRO A 103 -5.90 1.82 -10.22
C PRO A 103 -7.12 1.02 -10.65
N ASP A 104 -6.91 -0.22 -11.12
CA ASP A 104 -7.95 -1.13 -11.60
C ASP A 104 -8.53 -2.01 -10.48
N SER A 105 -8.14 -1.80 -9.22
CA SER A 105 -8.58 -2.64 -8.11
C SER A 105 -10.09 -2.52 -7.85
N PRO A 106 -10.77 -3.63 -7.52
CA PRO A 106 -12.14 -3.59 -6.98
C PRO A 106 -12.18 -3.03 -5.54
N TYR A 107 -11.03 -2.97 -4.85
CA TYR A 107 -10.88 -2.30 -3.57
C TYR A 107 -10.58 -0.82 -3.78
N ARG A 108 -11.39 0.06 -3.22
CA ARG A 108 -11.23 1.51 -3.37
C ARG A 108 -11.31 2.23 -2.04
N VAL A 109 -10.32 3.08 -1.77
CA VAL A 109 -10.32 4.03 -0.65
C VAL A 109 -10.78 5.40 -1.15
N ALA A 110 -11.75 5.99 -0.46
CA ALA A 110 -12.28 7.33 -0.76
C ALA A 110 -12.72 8.04 0.52
N GLY A 111 -12.88 9.37 0.43
CA GLY A 111 -13.53 10.16 1.47
C GLY A 111 -15.00 9.76 1.67
N THR A 112 -15.45 9.75 2.93
CA THR A 112 -16.87 9.62 3.30
C THR A 112 -17.48 11.01 3.49
N GLU A 113 -18.81 11.09 3.54
CA GLU A 113 -19.54 12.36 3.75
C GLU A 113 -19.15 13.06 5.06
N ASP A 114 -18.74 12.29 6.07
CA ASP A 114 -18.31 12.80 7.39
C ASP A 114 -16.84 13.25 7.42
N GLY A 115 -16.14 13.24 6.27
CA GLY A 115 -14.73 13.62 6.17
C GLY A 115 -13.73 12.55 6.64
N ALA A 116 -14.21 11.35 6.97
CA ALA A 116 -13.37 10.18 7.24
C ALA A 116 -12.99 9.47 5.93
N LEU A 117 -12.19 8.40 6.01
CA LEU A 117 -11.89 7.54 4.86
C LEU A 117 -12.58 6.19 5.02
N GLY A 118 -13.13 5.69 3.92
CA GLY A 118 -13.77 4.39 3.84
C GLY A 118 -13.12 3.51 2.76
N LEU A 119 -13.09 2.21 3.01
CA LEU A 119 -12.74 1.19 2.05
C LEU A 119 -14.02 0.56 1.50
N THR A 120 -14.08 0.41 0.18
CA THR A 120 -15.14 -0.32 -0.51
C THR A 120 -14.57 -1.50 -1.28
N LEU A 121 -15.40 -2.53 -1.50
CA LEU A 121 -15.13 -3.67 -2.39
C LEU A 121 -16.30 -3.81 -3.36
N ASP A 122 -16.03 -3.77 -4.67
CA ASP A 122 -17.07 -3.74 -5.73
C ASP A 122 -18.13 -2.65 -5.48
N GLY A 123 -17.71 -1.50 -4.96
CA GLY A 123 -18.59 -0.37 -4.62
C GLY A 123 -19.41 -0.54 -3.34
N ARG A 124 -19.24 -1.64 -2.58
CA ARG A 124 -19.92 -1.85 -1.30
C ARG A 124 -19.01 -1.45 -0.13
N PRO A 125 -19.53 -0.77 0.91
CA PRO A 125 -18.76 -0.45 2.12
C PRO A 125 -18.18 -1.71 2.76
N LEU A 126 -16.90 -1.65 3.12
CA LEU A 126 -16.16 -2.79 3.67
C LEU A 126 -15.54 -2.49 5.04
N ALA A 127 -14.91 -1.32 5.21
CA ALA A 127 -14.23 -0.95 6.45
C ALA A 127 -14.02 0.56 6.54
N ASP A 128 -13.88 1.07 7.76
CA ASP A 128 -13.30 2.38 8.01
C ASP A 128 -11.78 2.32 7.82
N VAL A 129 -11.18 3.43 7.37
CA VAL A 129 -9.76 3.53 7.07
C VAL A 129 -9.09 4.58 7.96
N GLY A 130 -8.15 4.11 8.78
CA GLY A 130 -7.20 4.96 9.50
C GLY A 130 -5.88 5.09 8.74
N LEU A 131 -5.26 6.27 8.85
CA LEU A 131 -3.96 6.58 8.26
C LEU A 131 -2.87 6.73 9.33
N PRO A 132 -1.63 6.27 9.07
CA PRO A 132 -0.53 6.45 10.01
C PRO A 132 -0.08 7.93 10.03
N PRO A 133 0.11 8.53 11.21
CA PRO A 133 0.64 9.89 11.29
C PRO A 133 2.09 9.93 10.80
N MET A 134 2.48 11.06 10.22
CA MET A 134 3.86 11.34 9.84
C MET A 134 4.74 11.42 11.11
N PRO A 135 5.75 10.54 11.26
CA PRO A 135 6.69 10.65 12.37
C PRO A 135 7.56 11.89 12.22
N GLU A 136 7.71 12.69 13.29
CA GLU A 136 8.50 13.94 13.24
C GLU A 136 9.94 13.70 12.75
N TYR A 137 10.59 12.65 13.25
CA TYR A 137 11.98 12.34 12.91
C TYR A 137 12.19 11.99 11.43
N TYR A 138 11.14 11.66 10.65
CA TYR A 138 11.27 11.44 9.21
C TYR A 138 11.75 12.67 8.45
N ARG A 139 11.39 13.85 8.97
CA ARG A 139 11.71 15.15 8.38
C ARG A 139 13.17 15.55 8.62
N HIS A 140 13.87 14.85 9.50
CA HIS A 140 15.26 15.18 9.80
C HIS A 140 16.14 14.90 8.59
N THR A 141 17.06 15.82 8.34
CA THR A 141 18.05 15.71 7.27
C THR A 141 19.34 15.15 7.83
N LEU A 142 19.87 14.12 7.18
CA LEU A 142 21.18 13.53 7.44
C LEU A 142 22.30 14.41 6.88
N ALA A 143 23.54 14.20 7.32
CA ALA A 143 24.71 14.98 6.89
C ALA A 143 24.94 14.98 5.36
N ASN A 144 24.43 13.98 4.65
CA ASN A 144 24.49 13.87 3.19
C ASN A 144 23.30 14.52 2.45
N GLY A 145 22.44 15.26 3.16
CA GLY A 145 21.27 15.95 2.60
C GLY A 145 20.02 15.09 2.42
N LYS A 146 20.07 13.79 2.70
CA LYS A 146 18.91 12.89 2.61
C LYS A 146 18.04 12.96 3.85
N THR A 147 16.77 12.62 3.72
CA THR A 147 15.87 12.51 4.87
C THR A 147 16.07 11.19 5.63
N VAL A 148 15.67 11.14 6.91
CA VAL A 148 15.64 9.88 7.65
C VAL A 148 14.63 8.90 7.05
N MET A 149 13.47 9.39 6.56
CA MET A 149 12.46 8.56 5.87
C MET A 149 13.07 7.72 4.73
N GLU A 150 14.01 8.30 4.01
CA GLU A 150 14.69 7.67 2.89
C GLU A 150 15.64 6.54 3.31
N THR A 151 16.13 6.53 4.54
CA THR A 151 17.18 5.60 4.98
C THR A 151 16.68 4.58 6.00
N ALA A 152 15.83 5.03 6.92
CA ALA A 152 15.31 4.27 8.04
C ALA A 152 13.79 4.45 8.18
N PRO A 153 12.98 4.15 7.13
CA PRO A 153 11.54 4.16 7.29
C PRO A 153 11.12 3.07 8.28
N THR A 154 9.95 3.26 8.85
CA THR A 154 9.24 2.25 9.60
C THR A 154 8.21 1.58 8.72
N ILE A 155 7.79 0.38 9.10
CA ILE A 155 6.65 -0.33 8.53
C ILE A 155 5.88 -1.00 9.67
N GLN A 156 4.78 -1.67 9.36
CA GLN A 156 3.89 -2.32 10.33
C GLN A 156 3.39 -1.35 11.41
N TRP A 157 2.94 -0.18 10.98
CA TRP A 157 2.46 0.88 11.84
C TRP A 157 3.50 1.38 12.86
N GLY A 158 4.77 1.45 12.46
CA GLY A 158 5.85 1.90 13.34
C GLY A 158 6.53 0.79 14.13
N TYR A 159 6.06 -0.46 14.02
CA TYR A 159 6.59 -1.58 14.80
C TYR A 159 7.99 -2.03 14.35
N LEU A 160 8.30 -1.92 13.06
CA LEU A 160 9.60 -2.28 12.51
C LEU A 160 10.28 -1.07 11.89
N ILE A 161 11.58 -0.92 12.13
CA ILE A 161 12.45 -0.01 11.39
C ILE A 161 13.17 -0.83 10.31
N TYR A 162 13.11 -0.37 9.06
CA TYR A 162 13.85 -0.94 7.96
C TYR A 162 15.10 -0.11 7.68
N LEU A 163 16.28 -0.70 7.89
CA LEU A 163 17.55 -0.03 7.62
C LEU A 163 18.06 -0.45 6.24
N THR A 164 17.99 0.47 5.28
CA THR A 164 18.40 0.20 3.91
C THR A 164 19.68 0.96 3.59
N VAL A 165 20.81 0.28 3.79
CA VAL A 165 22.12 0.86 3.44
C VAL A 165 22.36 0.80 1.93
N LEU A 166 21.87 -0.26 1.27
CA LEU A 166 22.04 -0.49 -0.17
C LEU A 166 20.66 -0.61 -0.82
N ARG A 167 20.38 0.25 -1.80
CA ARG A 167 19.10 0.29 -2.52
C ARG A 167 19.08 -0.53 -3.82
N LEU A 168 20.16 -1.28 -4.07
CA LEU A 168 20.26 -2.23 -5.17
C LEU A 168 20.60 -3.60 -4.59
N CYS A 169 20.02 -4.64 -5.18
CA CYS A 169 20.29 -6.01 -4.79
C CYS A 169 21.78 -6.32 -5.01
N GLN A 170 22.45 -6.84 -3.98
CA GLN A 170 23.87 -7.21 -4.04
C GLN A 170 24.10 -8.65 -4.51
N TYR A 171 23.03 -9.43 -4.68
CA TYR A 171 23.11 -10.83 -5.09
C TYR A 171 23.17 -11.01 -6.61
N PHE A 172 22.82 -9.98 -7.37
CA PHE A 172 22.81 -9.99 -8.84
C PHE A 172 23.70 -8.87 -9.38
N GLY A 173 24.20 -9.01 -10.61
CA GLY A 173 24.99 -7.97 -11.26
C GLY A 173 24.21 -6.66 -11.46
N ALA A 174 24.93 -5.56 -11.67
CA ALA A 174 24.36 -4.22 -11.80
C ALA A 174 23.33 -4.06 -12.95
N LYS A 175 23.28 -5.01 -13.89
CA LYS A 175 22.34 -5.05 -15.01
C LYS A 175 21.39 -6.25 -14.96
N GLU A 176 21.44 -7.03 -13.89
CA GLU A 176 20.65 -8.25 -13.71
C GLU A 176 19.56 -8.02 -12.66
N GLU A 177 18.51 -8.83 -12.71
CA GLU A 177 17.44 -8.80 -11.71
C GLU A 177 16.83 -10.19 -11.49
N CYS A 178 16.34 -10.40 -10.28
CA CYS A 178 15.56 -11.59 -9.95
C CYS A 178 14.15 -11.46 -10.56
N GLY A 179 13.67 -12.49 -11.26
CA GLY A 179 12.32 -12.49 -11.84
C GLY A 179 11.16 -12.46 -10.83
N PHE A 180 11.45 -12.57 -9.53
CA PHE A 180 10.47 -12.61 -8.45
C PHE A 180 10.57 -11.41 -7.49
N CYS A 181 11.47 -10.47 -7.73
CA CYS A 181 11.80 -9.40 -6.80
C CYS A 181 12.06 -8.09 -7.54
N ASP A 182 11.45 -6.99 -7.09
CA ASP A 182 11.43 -5.73 -7.82
C ASP A 182 12.44 -4.69 -7.32
N ILE A 183 13.44 -5.03 -6.49
CA ILE A 183 14.42 -4.06 -5.94
C ILE A 183 15.09 -3.25 -7.05
N ASN A 184 15.73 -3.94 -8.00
CA ASN A 184 16.48 -3.30 -9.07
C ASN A 184 15.55 -2.63 -10.08
N HIS A 185 14.33 -3.16 -10.28
CA HIS A 185 13.31 -2.53 -11.12
C HIS A 185 12.82 -1.22 -10.50
N ASN A 186 12.49 -1.25 -9.20
CA ASN A 186 12.03 -0.13 -8.40
C ASN A 186 13.06 1.01 -8.40
N TRP A 187 14.34 0.68 -8.19
CA TRP A 187 15.41 1.68 -8.28
C TRP A 187 15.48 2.33 -9.66
N ARG A 188 15.40 1.54 -10.74
CA ARG A 188 15.46 2.06 -12.12
C ARG A 188 14.27 2.95 -12.45
N GLN A 189 13.04 2.61 -12.04
CA GLN A 189 11.88 3.46 -12.30
C GLN A 189 11.97 4.80 -11.55
N HIS A 190 12.37 4.79 -10.28
CA HIS A 190 12.49 6.04 -9.50
C HIS A 190 13.55 6.96 -10.09
N LYS A 191 14.67 6.40 -10.55
CA LYS A 191 15.72 7.17 -11.25
C LYS A 191 15.23 7.76 -12.57
N ARG A 192 14.45 7.01 -13.36
CA ARG A 192 13.86 7.52 -14.62
C ARG A 192 12.87 8.66 -14.38
N GLU A 193 12.08 8.57 -13.32
CA GLU A 193 11.10 9.61 -12.92
C GLU A 193 11.73 10.80 -12.18
N GLY A 194 13.06 10.90 -12.11
CA GLY A 194 13.76 12.02 -11.47
C GLY A 194 13.49 12.16 -9.97
N ARG A 195 13.02 11.10 -9.30
CA ARG A 195 12.77 11.16 -7.86
C ARG A 195 14.08 11.24 -7.08
N PRO A 196 14.10 11.88 -5.90
CA PRO A 196 15.23 11.80 -4.97
C PRO A 196 15.40 10.34 -4.55
N TYR A 197 16.21 9.63 -5.32
CA TYR A 197 16.44 8.19 -5.24
C TYR A 197 17.89 7.91 -5.63
N THR A 198 18.81 8.70 -5.06
CA THR A 198 20.26 8.59 -5.21
C THR A 198 20.94 9.01 -3.94
#